data_AF-A0A7X4KNK1-F1
#
_entry.id   AF-A0A7X4KNK1-F1
#
_cell.length_a   1.000
_cell.length_b   1.000
_cell.length_c   1.000
_cell.angle_alpha   90.00
_cell.angle_beta   90.00
_cell.angle_gamma   90.00
#
_symmetry.space_group_name_H-M   'P 1'
#
loop_
_entity.id
_entity.type
_entity.pdbx_description
1 polymer ?
#
loop_
_entity_poly.entity_id
_entity_poly.type
_entity_poly.pdbx_seq_one_letter_code
_entity_poly.pdbx_strand_id
1 'polypeptide(L)'
;MLPNTSSTVQTDISAPDIGARISANGRYVAFSSNQSLLPSDTSLNDGDIYLRDLQTGTLTLVSTLAGVKTNASLAGDAGAVSFQNTVGGNANIMVKFMASGALINASTTATGAQANGSSYNAVLSGSGLYVGFISKATNLVASDTNGTDDMFVKNTQTGVVVNASTTAAGVQANAPSADTALSSNGRTAVFTTFATNLAAGDDSYADIYAKNLDSGALTRVSTSSSGAGANGNSDNASVSADGRYVVFTSQASNLVAGDTNAHRDVFRKDLATGVTLRVSTGADGQQGLGDSSNASVSNDGRYVLFESTSDFTPGDGDGRADIFIKDIETGALTRLSSGGDANHYNYASSAALASSSLDAVFVNYQMIANTTADARTITHTTVGAGFGSLAGAIVTGTASPESIIGNQGNDRISGLGGNDVIDGGGGIDTAVYTGARAGYGITITATGALVSNPQGSDGSDVLGNVERLHFANADVALDIEGNAGQAYRLYQAVFDRVPDLPGLGYWIAVRDGGASMDLIAKNFMSSNEGLALYGAAPTNAEAVTRFYANTLHRAPDEAGFAYWMNVLDNHLASQANVLVQFSDSPENHAQVIGAIQNGIDFVPFA
;
A
#
# COMPACT_ATOMS: atom_id res chain seq x y z
N MET A 1 26.57 -6.38 -4.29
CA MET A 1 25.15 -6.15 -3.99
C MET A 1 24.75 -4.91 -4.78
N LEU A 2 23.75 -5.02 -5.64
CA LEU A 2 23.17 -3.84 -6.29
C LEU A 2 22.41 -3.06 -5.21
N PRO A 3 22.47 -1.73 -5.16
CA PRO A 3 21.68 -0.94 -4.24
C PRO A 3 20.20 -1.24 -4.43
N ASN A 4 19.47 -1.37 -3.33
CA ASN A 4 18.02 -1.55 -3.35
C ASN A 4 17.40 -0.17 -3.51
N THR A 5 16.80 0.12 -4.67
CA THR A 5 16.21 1.44 -4.95
C THR A 5 14.70 1.33 -4.83
N SER A 6 14.14 1.95 -3.79
CA SER A 6 12.69 2.20 -3.64
C SER A 6 12.48 3.65 -4.04
N SER A 7 11.90 3.92 -5.19
CA SER A 7 11.53 5.29 -5.54
C SER A 7 10.24 5.38 -6.36
N THR A 8 9.35 6.25 -5.91
CA THR A 8 8.15 6.66 -6.62
C THR A 8 8.56 7.58 -7.76
N VAL A 9 8.71 7.04 -8.97
CA VAL A 9 8.98 7.85 -10.18
C VAL A 9 7.65 8.18 -10.85
N GLN A 10 7.04 9.30 -10.46
CA GLN A 10 5.80 9.78 -11.08
C GLN A 10 6.06 10.15 -12.55
N THR A 11 5.56 9.32 -13.48
CA THR A 11 5.60 9.60 -14.92
C THR A 11 4.21 9.94 -15.43
N ASP A 12 3.90 11.24 -15.50
CA ASP A 12 2.56 11.70 -15.84
C ASP A 12 2.16 11.31 -17.30
N ILE A 13 1.00 10.67 -17.43
CA ILE A 13 0.26 10.57 -18.70
C ILE A 13 -1.08 11.27 -18.52
N SER A 14 -1.27 12.42 -19.17
CA SER A 14 -2.56 13.12 -19.21
C SER A 14 -3.40 12.59 -20.37
N ALA A 15 -4.46 11.82 -20.10
CA ALA A 15 -5.37 11.35 -21.15
C ALA A 15 -6.85 11.33 -20.69
N PRO A 16 -7.79 11.84 -21.51
CA PRO A 16 -9.17 12.10 -21.10
C PRO A 16 -10.13 10.88 -21.05
N ASP A 17 -9.74 9.66 -21.45
CA ASP A 17 -10.65 8.49 -21.41
C ASP A 17 -9.98 7.23 -20.80
N ILE A 18 -10.54 6.67 -19.72
CA ILE A 18 -9.85 5.67 -18.89
C ILE A 18 -10.59 4.35 -18.76
N GLY A 19 -9.88 3.33 -19.23
CA GLY A 19 -9.92 1.93 -18.78
C GLY A 19 -8.49 1.39 -18.84
N ALA A 20 -7.55 2.12 -18.22
CA ALA A 20 -6.13 1.82 -18.30
C ALA A 20 -5.87 0.45 -17.66
N ARG A 21 -5.13 -0.43 -18.34
CA ARG A 21 -4.66 -1.70 -17.79
C ARG A 21 -3.16 -1.76 -17.92
N ILE A 22 -2.51 -2.25 -16.88
CA ILE A 22 -1.05 -2.24 -16.76
C ILE A 22 -0.52 -3.66 -16.94
N SER A 23 0.65 -3.79 -17.56
CA SER A 23 1.31 -5.09 -17.71
C SER A 23 1.71 -5.67 -16.37
N ALA A 24 1.90 -6.99 -16.35
CA ALA A 24 2.30 -7.72 -15.15
C ALA A 24 3.61 -7.17 -14.53
N ASN A 25 4.52 -6.60 -15.32
CA ASN A 25 5.77 -5.99 -14.88
C ASN A 25 5.72 -4.47 -14.65
N GLY A 26 4.53 -3.83 -14.66
CA GLY A 26 4.38 -2.38 -14.48
C GLY A 26 4.84 -1.51 -15.66
N ARG A 27 5.55 -2.06 -16.66
CA ARG A 27 6.19 -1.29 -17.73
C ARG A 27 5.23 -0.70 -18.77
N TYR A 28 4.13 -1.37 -19.08
CA TYR A 28 3.25 -1.01 -20.18
C TYR A 28 1.86 -0.66 -19.68
N VAL A 29 1.24 0.36 -20.29
CA VAL A 29 -0.14 0.74 -20.01
C VAL A 29 -0.94 0.80 -21.32
N ALA A 30 -2.04 0.04 -21.38
CA ALA A 30 -3.01 0.14 -22.46
C ALA A 30 -4.20 0.98 -22.01
N PHE A 31 -4.62 1.96 -22.82
CA PHE A 31 -5.69 2.90 -22.47
C PHE A 31 -6.47 3.34 -23.72
N SER A 32 -7.64 3.95 -23.53
CA SER A 32 -8.47 4.52 -24.61
C SER A 32 -8.27 6.03 -24.72
N SER A 33 -8.51 6.64 -25.87
CA SER A 33 -8.49 8.10 -26.03
C SER A 33 -9.42 8.52 -27.16
N ASN A 34 -10.31 9.48 -26.90
CA ASN A 34 -11.07 10.14 -27.96
C ASN A 34 -10.25 11.17 -28.76
N GLN A 35 -9.02 11.47 -28.31
CA GLN A 35 -8.08 12.34 -29.00
C GLN A 35 -7.06 11.52 -29.80
N SER A 36 -6.68 12.02 -30.97
CA SER A 36 -5.55 11.49 -31.74
C SER A 36 -4.23 11.88 -31.06
N LEU A 37 -3.49 10.89 -30.58
CA LEU A 37 -2.22 11.06 -29.88
C LEU A 37 -1.00 10.77 -30.77
N LEU A 38 -1.24 10.24 -31.98
CA LEU A 38 -0.21 9.96 -32.96
C LEU A 38 -0.63 10.50 -34.33
N PRO A 39 0.28 11.05 -35.15
CA PRO A 39 -0.05 11.50 -36.51
C PRO A 39 -0.62 10.41 -37.42
N SER A 40 -0.35 9.14 -37.11
CA SER A 40 -0.91 7.98 -37.82
C SER A 40 -2.36 7.68 -37.46
N ASP A 41 -2.87 8.23 -36.36
CA ASP A 41 -4.26 8.11 -35.96
C ASP A 41 -5.09 9.18 -36.69
N THR A 42 -5.89 8.73 -37.65
CA THR A 42 -6.79 9.55 -38.47
C THR A 42 -8.25 9.45 -38.05
N SER A 43 -8.57 8.60 -37.07
CA SER A 43 -9.90 8.52 -36.48
C SER A 43 -10.04 9.61 -35.41
N LEU A 44 -11.24 10.17 -35.27
CA LEU A 44 -11.54 11.19 -34.26
C LEU A 44 -12.84 10.81 -33.55
N ASN A 45 -12.84 10.94 -32.22
CA ASN A 45 -14.00 10.71 -31.35
C ASN A 45 -14.58 9.29 -31.38
N ASP A 46 -13.74 8.27 -31.53
CA ASP A 46 -14.15 6.87 -31.55
C ASP A 46 -13.41 5.98 -30.54
N GLY A 47 -12.72 6.59 -29.56
CA GLY A 47 -12.14 5.93 -28.39
C GLY A 47 -10.96 5.01 -28.72
N ASP A 48 -9.97 5.49 -29.46
CA ASP A 48 -8.83 4.70 -29.89
C ASP A 48 -8.01 4.11 -28.75
N ILE A 49 -7.56 2.87 -28.94
CA ILE A 49 -6.77 2.12 -27.97
C ILE A 49 -5.29 2.33 -28.25
N TYR A 50 -4.59 2.76 -27.22
CA TYR A 50 -3.16 3.02 -27.23
C TYR A 50 -2.44 2.13 -26.24
N LEU A 51 -1.16 1.85 -26.53
CA LEU A 51 -0.22 1.21 -25.63
C LEU A 51 0.97 2.16 -25.40
N ARG A 52 1.27 2.48 -24.15
CA ARG A 52 2.45 3.25 -23.75
C ARG A 52 3.45 2.36 -23.03
N ASP A 53 4.72 2.46 -23.42
CA ASP A 53 5.87 1.96 -22.67
C ASP A 53 6.32 3.06 -21.69
N LEU A 54 6.14 2.85 -20.39
CA LEU A 54 6.48 3.81 -19.34
C LEU A 54 7.99 4.02 -19.23
N GLN A 55 8.79 3.01 -19.59
CA GLN A 55 10.24 3.11 -19.52
C GLN A 55 10.81 4.00 -20.63
N THR A 56 10.27 3.89 -21.85
CA THR A 56 10.80 4.62 -23.03
C THR A 56 9.96 5.82 -23.43
N GLY A 57 8.74 5.93 -22.89
CA GLY A 57 7.74 6.91 -23.30
C GLY A 57 7.06 6.57 -24.63
N THR A 58 7.45 5.48 -25.31
CA THR A 58 6.94 5.11 -26.64
C THR A 58 5.43 4.88 -26.60
N LEU A 59 4.70 5.46 -27.55
CA LEU A 59 3.26 5.31 -27.71
C LEU A 59 2.95 4.57 -29.02
N THR A 60 2.05 3.58 -28.96
CA THR A 60 1.63 2.75 -30.10
C THR A 60 0.11 2.76 -30.22
N LEU A 61 -0.42 3.01 -31.42
CA LEU A 61 -1.84 2.83 -31.72
C LEU A 61 -2.15 1.34 -31.92
N VAL A 62 -3.09 0.81 -31.14
CA VAL A 62 -3.48 -0.61 -31.12
C VAL A 62 -4.72 -0.86 -31.97
N SER A 63 -5.73 0.02 -31.88
CA SER A 63 -6.95 -0.09 -32.66
C SER A 63 -6.82 0.57 -34.02
N THR A 64 -7.30 -0.12 -35.05
CA THR A 64 -7.41 0.43 -36.43
C THR A 64 -8.76 0.12 -37.06
N LEU A 65 -9.74 -0.31 -36.25
CA LEU A 65 -11.07 -0.71 -36.70
C LEU A 65 -12.01 0.50 -36.69
N ALA A 66 -13.04 0.48 -37.52
CA ALA A 66 -14.18 1.39 -37.35
C ALA A 66 -15.06 0.96 -36.15
N GLY A 67 -15.82 1.90 -35.59
CA GLY A 67 -16.69 1.72 -34.40
C GLY A 67 -16.18 2.49 -33.20
N VAL A 68 -16.81 2.38 -32.03
CA VAL A 68 -16.30 2.97 -30.77
C VAL A 68 -15.52 1.91 -30.01
N LYS A 69 -14.29 2.20 -29.55
CA LYS A 69 -13.52 1.29 -28.70
C LYS A 69 -13.44 1.74 -27.25
N THR A 70 -13.45 0.77 -26.35
CA THR A 70 -13.39 0.99 -24.90
C THR A 70 -12.77 -0.23 -24.21
N ASN A 71 -12.49 -0.10 -22.91
CA ASN A 71 -12.16 -1.22 -22.02
C ASN A 71 -10.97 -2.07 -22.51
N ALA A 72 -9.82 -1.42 -22.68
CA ALA A 72 -8.57 -2.11 -23.00
C ALA A 72 -8.18 -3.10 -21.87
N SER A 73 -7.49 -4.18 -22.23
CA SER A 73 -6.84 -5.11 -21.29
C SER A 73 -5.57 -5.71 -21.88
N LEU A 74 -4.61 -6.07 -21.01
CA LEU A 74 -3.27 -6.52 -21.38
C LEU A 74 -3.03 -7.98 -21.03
N ALA A 75 -2.35 -8.69 -21.93
CA ALA A 75 -1.73 -9.98 -21.64
C ALA A 75 -0.24 -9.80 -21.30
N GLY A 76 0.12 -10.16 -20.06
CA GLY A 76 1.52 -10.19 -19.61
C GLY A 76 2.23 -8.86 -19.80
N ASP A 77 3.42 -8.88 -20.40
CA ASP A 77 4.24 -7.71 -20.69
C ASP A 77 3.95 -7.14 -22.09
N ALA A 78 2.67 -6.87 -22.35
CA ALA A 78 2.14 -6.39 -23.63
C ALA A 78 2.29 -7.37 -24.82
N GLY A 79 2.12 -8.68 -24.58
CA GLY A 79 2.06 -9.67 -25.66
C GLY A 79 0.81 -9.54 -26.53
N ALA A 80 -0.31 -9.15 -25.91
CA ALA A 80 -1.57 -8.87 -26.59
C ALA A 80 -2.38 -7.80 -25.85
N VAL A 81 -3.23 -7.08 -26.59
CA VAL A 81 -4.19 -6.11 -26.06
C VAL A 81 -5.59 -6.52 -26.51
N SER A 82 -6.53 -6.66 -25.58
CA SER A 82 -7.94 -6.82 -25.91
C SER A 82 -8.71 -5.51 -25.71
N PHE A 83 -9.79 -5.30 -26.45
CA PHE A 83 -10.65 -4.15 -26.29
C PHE A 83 -12.06 -4.46 -26.80
N GLN A 84 -13.05 -3.72 -26.32
CA GLN A 84 -14.39 -3.73 -26.88
C GLN A 84 -14.42 -2.88 -28.15
N ASN A 85 -15.09 -3.35 -29.20
CA ASN A 85 -15.38 -2.57 -30.40
C ASN A 85 -16.88 -2.60 -30.68
N THR A 86 -17.53 -1.45 -30.63
CA THR A 86 -18.97 -1.29 -30.81
C THR A 86 -19.28 -0.73 -32.19
N VAL A 87 -20.02 -1.49 -32.99
CA VAL A 87 -20.46 -1.08 -34.34
C VAL A 87 -21.97 -1.27 -34.44
N GLY A 88 -22.70 -0.20 -34.75
CA GLY A 88 -24.17 -0.25 -34.88
C GLY A 88 -24.90 -0.71 -33.62
N GLY A 89 -24.33 -0.42 -32.43
CA GLY A 89 -24.89 -0.80 -31.12
C GLY A 89 -24.52 -2.21 -30.64
N ASN A 90 -23.83 -3.02 -31.44
CA ASN A 90 -23.37 -4.35 -31.05
C ASN A 90 -21.88 -4.31 -30.69
N ALA A 91 -21.55 -4.73 -29.47
CA ALA A 91 -20.19 -4.77 -28.95
C ALA A 91 -19.54 -6.15 -29.17
N ASN A 92 -18.31 -6.16 -29.67
CA ASN A 92 -17.48 -7.36 -29.83
C ASN A 92 -16.15 -7.20 -29.11
N ILE A 93 -15.58 -8.32 -28.63
CA ILE A 93 -14.24 -8.33 -28.05
C ILE A 93 -13.21 -8.58 -29.13
N MET A 94 -12.32 -7.61 -29.32
CA MET A 94 -11.19 -7.70 -30.25
C MET A 94 -9.90 -7.98 -29.48
N VAL A 95 -8.97 -8.72 -30.09
CA VAL A 95 -7.65 -9.00 -29.52
C VAL A 95 -6.57 -8.74 -30.55
N LYS A 96 -5.66 -7.82 -30.25
CA LYS A 96 -4.47 -7.49 -31.03
C LYS A 96 -3.25 -8.18 -30.43
N PHE A 97 -2.61 -9.07 -31.20
CA PHE A 97 -1.32 -9.65 -30.83
C PHE A 97 -0.20 -8.71 -31.26
N MET A 98 0.60 -8.24 -30.31
CA MET A 98 1.54 -7.14 -30.57
C MET A 98 2.74 -7.59 -31.42
N ALA A 99 3.24 -8.82 -31.20
CA ALA A 99 4.38 -9.35 -31.93
C ALA A 99 4.07 -9.66 -33.41
N SER A 100 2.89 -10.21 -33.70
CA SER A 100 2.50 -10.60 -35.07
C SER A 100 1.68 -9.52 -35.80
N GLY A 101 1.12 -8.56 -35.07
CA GLY A 101 0.15 -7.60 -35.59
C GLY A 101 -1.23 -8.20 -35.89
N ALA A 102 -1.47 -9.49 -35.61
CA ALA A 102 -2.75 -10.13 -35.87
C ALA A 102 -3.86 -9.52 -35.00
N LEU A 103 -5.02 -9.27 -35.60
CA LEU A 103 -6.21 -8.75 -34.93
C LEU A 103 -7.38 -9.72 -35.15
N ILE A 104 -7.94 -10.26 -34.07
CA ILE A 104 -9.01 -11.27 -34.12
C ILE A 104 -10.26 -10.79 -33.37
N ASN A 105 -11.44 -11.30 -33.75
CA ASN A 105 -12.66 -11.18 -32.94
C ASN A 105 -12.80 -12.41 -32.02
N ALA A 106 -12.70 -12.20 -30.72
CA ALA A 106 -12.88 -13.22 -29.69
C ALA A 106 -14.37 -13.54 -29.43
N SER A 107 -15.30 -12.65 -29.75
CA SER A 107 -16.75 -12.85 -29.67
C SER A 107 -17.27 -13.72 -30.81
N THR A 108 -16.71 -14.91 -30.95
CA THR A 108 -17.06 -15.87 -32.00
C THR A 108 -17.14 -17.28 -31.43
N THR A 109 -17.98 -18.13 -32.00
CA THR A 109 -18.07 -19.57 -31.71
C THR A 109 -16.75 -20.29 -32.02
N ALA A 110 -16.64 -21.56 -31.63
CA ALA A 110 -15.48 -22.39 -31.94
C ALA A 110 -15.20 -22.56 -33.45
N THR A 111 -16.23 -22.41 -34.29
CA THR A 111 -16.10 -22.49 -35.76
C THR A 111 -15.92 -21.10 -36.41
N GLY A 112 -15.87 -20.03 -35.61
CA GLY A 112 -15.66 -18.66 -36.07
C GLY A 112 -16.93 -17.88 -36.42
N ALA A 113 -18.12 -18.46 -36.25
CA ALA A 113 -19.37 -17.70 -36.40
C ALA A 113 -19.49 -16.59 -35.34
N GLN A 114 -20.00 -15.43 -35.72
CA GLN A 114 -20.13 -14.26 -34.84
C GLN A 114 -21.13 -14.50 -33.70
N ALA A 115 -20.85 -13.92 -32.53
CA ALA A 115 -21.81 -13.82 -31.45
C ALA A 115 -23.10 -13.13 -31.91
N ASN A 116 -24.26 -13.66 -31.52
CA ASN A 116 -25.58 -13.09 -31.82
C ASN A 116 -26.06 -12.07 -30.77
N GLY A 117 -25.16 -11.64 -29.87
CA GLY A 117 -25.40 -10.66 -28.82
C GLY A 117 -24.12 -9.92 -28.45
N SER A 118 -24.26 -8.79 -27.77
CA SER A 118 -23.13 -7.96 -27.34
C SER A 118 -22.25 -8.68 -26.33
N SER A 119 -20.94 -8.44 -26.45
CA SER A 119 -19.91 -8.93 -25.53
C SER A 119 -19.10 -7.77 -24.95
N TYR A 120 -18.74 -7.87 -23.67
CA TYR A 120 -18.09 -6.81 -22.91
C TYR A 120 -17.21 -7.37 -21.78
N ASN A 121 -16.56 -6.48 -21.03
CA ASN A 121 -15.62 -6.72 -19.93
C ASN A 121 -14.57 -7.80 -20.20
N ALA A 122 -13.75 -7.62 -21.25
CA ALA A 122 -12.74 -8.60 -21.59
C ALA A 122 -11.53 -8.58 -20.62
N VAL A 123 -11.02 -9.77 -20.32
CA VAL A 123 -9.76 -10.00 -19.60
C VAL A 123 -8.90 -11.03 -20.32
N LEU A 124 -7.59 -10.84 -20.28
CA LEU A 124 -6.63 -11.74 -20.91
C LEU A 124 -5.86 -12.54 -19.87
N SER A 125 -5.56 -13.80 -20.18
CA SER A 125 -4.50 -14.54 -19.48
C SER A 125 -3.13 -13.92 -19.79
N GLY A 126 -2.11 -14.15 -18.97
CA GLY A 126 -0.78 -13.58 -19.14
C GLY A 126 -0.11 -13.89 -20.49
N SER A 127 -0.44 -15.02 -21.12
CA SER A 127 0.06 -15.37 -22.46
C SER A 127 -0.78 -14.82 -23.62
N GLY A 128 -1.97 -14.29 -23.34
CA GLY A 128 -2.97 -13.92 -24.36
C GLY A 128 -3.65 -15.12 -25.04
N LEU A 129 -3.36 -16.35 -24.60
CA LEU A 129 -3.97 -17.57 -25.16
C LEU A 129 -5.44 -17.72 -24.75
N TYR A 130 -5.87 -17.11 -23.65
CA TYR A 130 -7.24 -17.14 -23.19
C TYR A 130 -7.79 -15.73 -23.00
N VAL A 131 -9.03 -15.53 -23.44
CA VAL A 131 -9.83 -14.30 -23.26
C VAL A 131 -11.09 -14.67 -22.48
N GLY A 132 -11.25 -14.12 -21.29
CA GLY A 132 -12.51 -14.11 -20.55
C GLY A 132 -13.35 -12.89 -20.94
N PHE A 133 -14.66 -13.02 -21.06
CA PHE A 133 -15.57 -11.91 -21.35
C PHE A 133 -17.01 -12.23 -20.96
N ILE A 134 -17.82 -11.20 -20.72
CA ILE A 134 -19.27 -11.34 -20.53
C ILE A 134 -19.98 -11.25 -21.88
N SER A 135 -21.02 -12.06 -22.10
CA SER A 135 -21.83 -11.98 -23.31
C SER A 135 -23.28 -12.37 -23.10
N LYS A 136 -24.20 -11.72 -23.83
CA LYS A 136 -25.62 -12.13 -23.99
C LYS A 136 -25.85 -13.14 -25.11
N ALA A 137 -24.79 -13.56 -25.78
CA ALA A 137 -24.89 -14.32 -27.01
C ALA A 137 -25.18 -15.80 -26.74
N THR A 138 -26.39 -16.23 -27.12
CA THR A 138 -26.88 -17.61 -26.98
C THR A 138 -26.22 -18.63 -27.91
N ASN A 139 -25.37 -18.17 -28.84
CA ASN A 139 -24.77 -19.04 -29.86
C ASN A 139 -23.27 -19.31 -29.65
N LEU A 140 -22.63 -18.71 -28.64
CA LEU A 140 -21.19 -18.91 -28.39
C LEU A 140 -20.85 -20.35 -28.00
N VAL A 141 -21.73 -20.98 -27.22
CA VAL A 141 -21.68 -22.39 -26.86
C VAL A 141 -23.09 -22.96 -27.02
N ALA A 142 -23.25 -24.12 -27.66
CA ALA A 142 -24.57 -24.69 -27.96
C ALA A 142 -25.39 -25.06 -26.72
N SER A 143 -24.74 -25.23 -25.56
CA SER A 143 -25.41 -25.49 -24.28
C SER A 143 -25.91 -24.23 -23.60
N ASP A 144 -25.65 -23.05 -24.16
CA ASP A 144 -26.13 -21.80 -23.58
C ASP A 144 -27.60 -21.53 -23.94
N THR A 145 -28.47 -21.62 -22.94
CA THR A 145 -29.93 -21.56 -23.12
C THR A 145 -30.65 -20.69 -22.10
N ASN A 146 -29.93 -20.06 -21.16
CA ASN A 146 -30.51 -19.31 -20.05
C ASN A 146 -30.95 -17.88 -20.45
N GLY A 147 -30.48 -17.37 -21.59
CA GLY A 147 -30.85 -16.05 -22.11
C GLY A 147 -30.34 -14.88 -21.26
N THR A 148 -29.33 -15.11 -20.42
CA THR A 148 -28.73 -14.09 -19.55
C THR A 148 -27.29 -13.82 -19.95
N ASP A 149 -26.71 -12.76 -19.40
CA ASP A 149 -25.28 -12.50 -19.50
C ASP A 149 -24.49 -13.59 -18.76
N ASP A 150 -23.58 -14.24 -19.48
CA ASP A 150 -22.72 -15.31 -18.96
C ASP A 150 -21.25 -14.96 -19.14
N MET A 151 -20.40 -15.52 -18.29
CA MET A 151 -18.95 -15.45 -18.47
C MET A 151 -18.50 -16.54 -19.44
N PHE A 152 -17.90 -16.13 -20.55
CA PHE A 152 -17.27 -17.04 -21.51
C PHE A 152 -15.76 -16.93 -21.46
N VAL A 153 -15.07 -18.05 -21.69
CA VAL A 153 -13.62 -18.09 -21.87
C VAL A 153 -13.29 -18.72 -23.21
N LYS A 154 -12.58 -17.98 -24.04
CA LYS A 154 -12.14 -18.40 -25.37
C LYS A 154 -10.65 -18.66 -25.41
N ASN A 155 -10.26 -19.81 -25.93
CA ASN A 155 -8.89 -20.09 -26.35
C ASN A 155 -8.64 -19.45 -27.73
N THR A 156 -7.74 -18.47 -27.81
CA THR A 156 -7.48 -17.66 -29.01
C THR A 156 -6.75 -18.43 -30.10
N GLN A 157 -6.09 -19.54 -29.77
CA GLN A 157 -5.35 -20.37 -30.71
C GLN A 157 -6.22 -21.46 -31.34
N THR A 158 -7.03 -22.15 -30.53
CA THR A 158 -7.87 -23.27 -30.98
C THR A 158 -9.30 -22.86 -31.33
N GLY A 159 -9.74 -21.68 -30.88
CA GLY A 159 -11.09 -21.18 -31.04
C GLY A 159 -12.09 -21.70 -30.01
N VAL A 160 -11.75 -22.73 -29.22
CA VAL A 160 -12.63 -23.34 -28.21
C VAL A 160 -13.18 -22.29 -27.26
N VAL A 161 -14.49 -22.36 -26.99
CA VAL A 161 -15.21 -21.45 -26.07
C VAL A 161 -15.89 -22.29 -25.00
N VAL A 162 -15.78 -21.85 -23.74
CA VAL A 162 -16.41 -22.47 -22.57
C VAL A 162 -17.29 -21.44 -21.87
N ASN A 163 -18.50 -21.83 -21.46
CA ASN A 163 -19.32 -21.04 -20.52
C ASN A 163 -18.85 -21.34 -19.08
N ALA A 164 -18.20 -20.37 -18.45
CA ALA A 164 -17.61 -20.47 -17.12
C ALA A 164 -18.64 -20.28 -15.99
N SER A 165 -19.77 -19.59 -16.25
CA SER A 165 -20.87 -19.40 -15.29
C SER A 165 -21.78 -20.63 -15.18
N THR A 166 -21.15 -21.79 -14.97
CA THR A 166 -21.81 -23.09 -14.84
C THR A 166 -21.27 -23.88 -13.64
N THR A 167 -22.10 -24.74 -13.06
CA THR A 167 -21.62 -25.75 -12.09
C THR A 167 -20.72 -26.80 -12.77
N ALA A 168 -20.07 -27.66 -12.00
CA ALA A 168 -19.29 -28.77 -12.56
C ALA A 168 -20.13 -29.75 -13.40
N ALA A 169 -21.44 -29.82 -13.15
CA ALA A 169 -22.37 -30.62 -13.94
C ALA A 169 -22.92 -29.87 -15.18
N GLY A 170 -22.48 -28.63 -15.43
CA GLY A 170 -22.93 -27.82 -16.55
C GLY A 170 -24.26 -27.10 -16.33
N VAL A 171 -24.77 -27.02 -15.09
CA VAL A 171 -25.96 -26.22 -14.77
C VAL A 171 -25.59 -24.75 -14.90
N GLN A 172 -26.30 -24.02 -15.76
CA GLN A 172 -26.06 -22.59 -16.00
C GLN A 172 -26.56 -21.73 -14.85
N ALA A 173 -25.90 -20.60 -14.63
CA ALA A 173 -26.39 -19.51 -13.81
C ALA A 173 -27.80 -19.10 -14.25
N ASN A 174 -28.71 -18.93 -13.29
CA ASN A 174 -30.09 -18.48 -13.52
C ASN A 174 -30.28 -16.95 -13.47
N ALA A 175 -29.19 -16.19 -13.31
CA ALA A 175 -29.17 -14.74 -13.29
C ALA A 175 -27.89 -14.22 -13.98
N PRO A 176 -27.82 -12.93 -14.32
CA PRO A 176 -26.67 -12.34 -14.99
C PRO A 176 -25.36 -12.53 -14.22
N SER A 177 -24.30 -12.85 -14.97
CA SER A 177 -22.92 -12.74 -14.53
C SER A 177 -22.37 -11.36 -14.93
N ALA A 178 -21.58 -10.77 -14.05
CA ALA A 178 -20.92 -9.49 -14.23
C ALA A 178 -19.50 -9.59 -13.65
N ASP A 179 -18.63 -8.67 -14.05
CA ASP A 179 -17.21 -8.63 -13.70
C ASP A 179 -16.45 -9.93 -13.98
N THR A 180 -15.23 -9.82 -14.50
CA THR A 180 -14.46 -11.02 -14.81
C THR A 180 -13.02 -10.82 -14.45
N ALA A 181 -12.41 -11.86 -13.90
CA ALA A 181 -10.97 -11.97 -13.79
C ALA A 181 -10.52 -13.35 -14.30
N LEU A 182 -9.29 -13.43 -14.76
CA LEU A 182 -8.71 -14.65 -15.30
C LEU A 182 -7.27 -14.76 -14.80
N SER A 183 -6.90 -15.93 -14.26
CA SER A 183 -5.54 -16.16 -13.82
C SER A 183 -4.55 -16.07 -14.99
N SER A 184 -3.31 -15.68 -14.72
CA SER A 184 -2.28 -15.52 -15.76
C SER A 184 -2.02 -16.80 -16.55
N ASN A 185 -2.17 -17.97 -15.92
CA ASN A 185 -2.08 -19.28 -16.58
C ASN A 185 -3.33 -19.68 -17.39
N GLY A 186 -4.41 -18.90 -17.32
CA GLY A 186 -5.66 -19.12 -18.04
C GLY A 186 -6.50 -20.31 -17.55
N ARG A 187 -6.25 -20.82 -16.34
CA ARG A 187 -6.92 -22.01 -15.77
C ARG A 187 -8.03 -21.69 -14.77
N THR A 188 -8.05 -20.49 -14.19
CA THR A 188 -9.05 -20.07 -13.21
C THR A 188 -9.78 -18.83 -13.71
N ALA A 189 -11.07 -18.98 -14.00
CA ALA A 189 -11.98 -17.90 -14.35
C ALA A 189 -12.77 -17.48 -13.11
N VAL A 190 -12.80 -16.18 -12.82
CA VAL A 190 -13.54 -15.61 -11.68
C VAL A 190 -14.60 -14.67 -12.19
N PHE A 191 -15.82 -14.76 -11.65
CA PHE A 191 -16.95 -13.90 -12.01
C PHE A 191 -17.86 -13.63 -10.83
N THR A 192 -18.57 -12.50 -10.89
CA THR A 192 -19.64 -12.14 -9.97
C THR A 192 -20.99 -12.54 -10.57
N THR A 193 -21.94 -13.00 -9.75
CA THR A 193 -23.31 -13.25 -10.22
C THR A 193 -24.33 -13.15 -9.10
N PHE A 194 -25.58 -12.82 -9.46
CA PHE A 194 -26.76 -12.89 -8.59
C PHE A 194 -27.47 -14.25 -8.67
N ALA A 195 -26.85 -15.24 -9.32
CA ALA A 195 -27.47 -16.53 -9.57
C ALA A 195 -27.60 -17.31 -8.26
N THR A 196 -28.79 -17.88 -8.03
CA THR A 196 -29.13 -18.58 -6.78
C THR A 196 -28.99 -20.10 -6.88
N ASN A 197 -28.46 -20.60 -8.00
CA ASN A 197 -28.46 -22.02 -8.34
C ASN A 197 -27.06 -22.59 -8.59
N LEU A 198 -26.00 -21.82 -8.32
CA LEU A 198 -24.62 -22.26 -8.53
C LEU A 198 -24.02 -22.99 -7.32
N ALA A 199 -24.52 -22.72 -6.12
CA ALA A 199 -24.15 -23.45 -4.91
C ALA A 199 -25.37 -23.68 -3.98
N ALA A 200 -25.24 -24.64 -3.06
CA ALA A 200 -26.29 -24.92 -2.09
C ALA A 200 -26.36 -23.83 -1.02
N GLY A 201 -27.58 -23.42 -0.65
CA GLY A 201 -27.78 -22.35 0.33
C GLY A 201 -27.50 -20.95 -0.21
N ASP A 202 -27.48 -20.79 -1.53
CA ASP A 202 -27.37 -19.50 -2.19
C ASP A 202 -28.56 -18.59 -1.89
N ASP A 203 -28.30 -17.29 -1.82
CA ASP A 203 -29.32 -16.26 -1.64
C ASP A 203 -29.30 -15.29 -2.83
N SER A 204 -29.89 -14.10 -2.66
CA SER A 204 -30.00 -13.10 -3.75
C SER A 204 -28.88 -12.06 -3.75
N TYR A 205 -27.92 -12.13 -2.82
CA TYR A 205 -26.77 -11.25 -2.86
C TYR A 205 -25.84 -11.65 -4.00
N ALA A 206 -25.12 -10.67 -4.54
CA ALA A 206 -24.08 -10.95 -5.53
C ALA A 206 -22.94 -11.73 -4.86
N ASP A 207 -22.60 -12.88 -5.44
CA ASP A 207 -21.51 -13.74 -4.99
C ASP A 207 -20.43 -13.86 -6.06
N ILE A 208 -19.21 -14.13 -5.60
CA ILE A 208 -18.06 -14.34 -6.48
C ILE A 208 -17.78 -15.83 -6.57
N TYR A 209 -17.58 -16.32 -7.78
CA TYR A 209 -17.27 -17.71 -8.07
C TYR A 209 -15.98 -17.85 -8.86
N ALA A 210 -15.21 -18.89 -8.55
CA ALA A 210 -14.03 -19.30 -9.29
C ALA A 210 -14.27 -20.65 -9.96
N LYS A 211 -14.17 -20.69 -11.29
CA LYS A 211 -14.26 -21.87 -12.14
C LYS A 211 -12.85 -22.32 -12.53
N ASN A 212 -12.51 -23.54 -12.15
CA ASN A 212 -11.34 -24.21 -12.70
C ASN A 212 -11.69 -24.75 -14.11
N LEU A 213 -11.03 -24.22 -15.13
CA LEU A 213 -11.33 -24.50 -16.53
C LEU A 213 -10.82 -25.86 -17.02
N ASP A 214 -9.89 -26.48 -16.30
CA ASP A 214 -9.40 -27.83 -16.62
C ASP A 214 -10.36 -28.93 -16.12
N SER A 215 -10.84 -28.79 -14.88
CA SER A 215 -11.68 -29.79 -14.19
C SER A 215 -13.17 -29.49 -14.26
N GLY A 216 -13.54 -28.24 -14.56
CA GLY A 216 -14.91 -27.75 -14.45
C GLY A 216 -15.38 -27.47 -13.02
N ALA A 217 -14.53 -27.67 -12.00
CA ALA A 217 -14.90 -27.42 -10.60
C ALA A 217 -15.26 -25.94 -10.38
N LEU A 218 -16.35 -25.69 -9.64
CA LEU A 218 -16.83 -24.36 -9.30
C LEU A 218 -16.74 -24.17 -7.77
N THR A 219 -16.11 -23.09 -7.33
CA THR A 219 -15.94 -22.75 -5.92
C THR A 219 -16.52 -21.35 -5.65
N ARG A 220 -17.38 -21.21 -4.63
CA ARG A 220 -17.79 -19.88 -4.15
C ARG A 220 -16.66 -19.23 -3.37
N VAL A 221 -16.19 -18.08 -3.85
CA VAL A 221 -15.07 -17.31 -3.29
C VAL A 221 -15.51 -16.48 -2.09
N SER A 222 -16.66 -15.82 -2.18
CA SER A 222 -17.28 -14.96 -1.16
C SER A 222 -17.83 -15.79 0.01
N THR A 223 -16.93 -16.47 0.72
CA THR A 223 -17.22 -17.28 1.90
C THR A 223 -16.23 -16.98 3.01
N SER A 224 -16.65 -17.11 4.27
CA SER A 224 -15.75 -17.09 5.43
C SER A 224 -14.78 -18.28 5.41
N SER A 225 -13.79 -18.29 6.30
CA SER A 225 -12.86 -19.42 6.48
C SER A 225 -13.55 -20.74 6.88
N SER A 226 -14.78 -20.67 7.38
CA SER A 226 -15.61 -21.86 7.72
C SER A 226 -16.48 -22.35 6.56
N GLY A 227 -16.51 -21.62 5.44
CA GLY A 227 -17.32 -21.93 4.27
C GLY A 227 -18.71 -21.30 4.24
N ALA A 228 -19.10 -20.54 5.28
CA ALA A 228 -20.36 -19.78 5.24
C ALA A 228 -20.30 -18.67 4.18
N GLY A 229 -21.32 -18.57 3.33
CA GLY A 229 -21.45 -17.52 2.30
C GLY A 229 -21.55 -16.11 2.89
N ALA A 230 -21.13 -15.12 2.10
CA ALA A 230 -21.27 -13.71 2.40
C ALA A 230 -22.74 -13.35 2.66
N ASN A 231 -23.00 -12.52 3.67
CA ASN A 231 -24.35 -12.01 3.99
C ASN A 231 -24.63 -10.62 3.37
N GLY A 232 -23.94 -10.28 2.29
CA GLY A 232 -24.00 -9.00 1.59
C GLY A 232 -23.31 -9.11 0.23
N ASN A 233 -23.52 -8.12 -0.63
CA ASN A 233 -22.98 -8.16 -2.00
C ASN A 233 -21.45 -8.18 -2.04
N SER A 234 -20.91 -9.03 -2.91
CA SER A 234 -19.49 -9.12 -3.23
C SER A 234 -19.25 -8.90 -4.73
N ASP A 235 -18.23 -8.13 -5.08
CA ASP A 235 -17.88 -7.77 -6.46
C ASP A 235 -16.36 -7.44 -6.62
N ASN A 236 -15.97 -6.95 -7.80
CA ASN A 236 -14.63 -6.43 -8.10
C ASN A 236 -13.48 -7.39 -7.74
N ALA A 237 -13.59 -8.63 -8.22
CA ALA A 237 -12.59 -9.66 -7.96
C ALA A 237 -11.32 -9.49 -8.82
N SER A 238 -10.15 -9.79 -8.23
CA SER A 238 -8.87 -9.97 -8.93
C SER A 238 -8.21 -11.28 -8.47
N VAL A 239 -7.42 -11.92 -9.33
CA VAL A 239 -6.92 -13.29 -9.11
C VAL A 239 -5.41 -13.40 -9.39
N SER A 240 -4.70 -14.15 -8.54
CA SER A 240 -3.26 -14.41 -8.66
C SER A 240 -2.92 -15.22 -9.91
N ALA A 241 -1.64 -15.21 -10.32
CA ALA A 241 -1.19 -15.82 -11.58
C ALA A 241 -1.46 -17.32 -11.66
N ASP A 242 -1.31 -18.01 -10.53
CA ASP A 242 -1.59 -19.44 -10.38
C ASP A 242 -3.08 -19.75 -10.19
N GLY A 243 -3.91 -18.73 -9.92
CA GLY A 243 -5.33 -18.88 -9.65
C GLY A 243 -5.66 -19.27 -8.21
N ARG A 244 -4.69 -19.26 -7.28
CA ARG A 244 -4.89 -19.68 -5.89
C ARG A 244 -5.56 -18.60 -5.03
N TYR A 245 -5.17 -17.35 -5.20
CA TYR A 245 -5.63 -16.25 -4.36
C TYR A 245 -6.57 -15.36 -5.13
N VAL A 246 -7.72 -15.07 -4.55
CA VAL A 246 -8.70 -14.12 -5.10
C VAL A 246 -8.91 -13.01 -4.09
N VAL A 247 -8.68 -11.76 -4.52
CA VAL A 247 -9.06 -10.58 -3.74
C VAL A 247 -10.36 -10.03 -4.27
N PHE A 248 -11.19 -9.47 -3.40
CA PHE A 248 -12.50 -8.97 -3.76
C PHE A 248 -13.04 -7.96 -2.75
N THR A 249 -14.04 -7.18 -3.15
CA THR A 249 -14.75 -6.24 -2.28
C THR A 249 -16.04 -6.88 -1.76
N SER A 250 -16.43 -6.62 -0.51
CA SER A 250 -17.70 -7.10 0.04
C SER A 250 -18.34 -6.14 1.03
N GLN A 251 -19.69 -6.12 1.06
CA GLN A 251 -20.52 -5.51 2.11
C GLN A 251 -20.81 -6.46 3.28
N ALA A 252 -20.30 -7.70 3.23
CA ALA A 252 -20.65 -8.74 4.18
C ALA A 252 -19.88 -8.61 5.49
N SER A 253 -20.63 -8.64 6.60
CA SER A 253 -20.10 -8.57 7.98
C SER A 253 -19.68 -9.93 8.54
N ASN A 254 -19.86 -11.02 7.79
CA ASN A 254 -19.64 -12.38 8.28
C ASN A 254 -18.45 -13.11 7.63
N LEU A 255 -17.68 -12.45 6.76
CA LEU A 255 -16.54 -13.07 6.08
C LEU A 255 -15.35 -13.31 7.01
N VAL A 256 -15.16 -12.43 8.00
CA VAL A 256 -14.16 -12.56 9.06
C VAL A 256 -14.76 -12.17 10.41
N ALA A 257 -14.18 -12.65 11.51
CA ALA A 257 -14.58 -12.21 12.85
C ALA A 257 -14.15 -10.75 13.09
N GLY A 258 -14.98 -9.99 13.81
CA GLY A 258 -14.67 -8.60 14.17
C GLY A 258 -15.00 -7.56 13.09
N ASP A 259 -15.72 -7.96 12.04
CA ASP A 259 -16.34 -7.01 11.11
C ASP A 259 -17.49 -6.24 11.77
N THR A 260 -17.24 -4.97 12.08
CA THR A 260 -18.19 -4.16 12.85
C THR A 260 -18.34 -2.74 12.31
N ASN A 261 -17.65 -2.39 11.22
CA ASN A 261 -17.64 -1.03 10.69
C ASN A 261 -18.86 -0.74 9.77
N ALA A 262 -19.57 -1.78 9.30
CA ALA A 262 -20.68 -1.66 8.35
C ALA A 262 -20.31 -0.98 7.02
N HIS A 263 -19.03 -1.02 6.66
CA HIS A 263 -18.45 -0.47 5.43
C HIS A 263 -18.10 -1.59 4.45
N ARG A 264 -17.84 -1.21 3.20
CA ARG A 264 -17.28 -2.14 2.21
C ARG A 264 -15.82 -2.39 2.54
N ASP A 265 -15.44 -3.65 2.60
CA ASP A 265 -14.09 -4.08 2.91
C ASP A 265 -13.48 -4.89 1.77
N VAL A 266 -12.15 -4.91 1.72
CA VAL A 266 -11.39 -5.76 0.78
C VAL A 266 -10.97 -7.03 1.49
N PHE A 267 -11.22 -8.17 0.86
CA PHE A 267 -10.91 -9.49 1.37
C PHE A 267 -10.02 -10.26 0.41
N ARG A 268 -9.24 -11.22 0.95
CA ARG A 268 -8.48 -12.19 0.17
C ARG A 268 -8.88 -13.61 0.56
N LYS A 269 -9.28 -14.41 -0.42
CA LYS A 269 -9.55 -15.85 -0.30
C LYS A 269 -8.37 -16.66 -0.82
N ASP A 270 -7.87 -17.58 -0.01
CA ASP A 270 -7.00 -18.67 -0.47
C ASP A 270 -7.86 -19.87 -0.87
N LEU A 271 -7.95 -20.16 -2.17
CA LEU A 271 -8.75 -21.26 -2.69
C LEU A 271 -8.16 -22.64 -2.37
N ALA A 272 -6.90 -22.74 -1.99
CA ALA A 272 -6.28 -24.00 -1.60
C ALA A 272 -6.61 -24.39 -0.15
N THR A 273 -6.63 -23.41 0.76
CA THR A 273 -6.87 -23.64 2.21
C THR A 273 -8.28 -23.29 2.67
N GLY A 274 -9.01 -22.50 1.88
CA GLY A 274 -10.31 -21.95 2.24
C GLY A 274 -10.24 -20.73 3.16
N VAL A 275 -9.05 -20.27 3.55
CA VAL A 275 -8.87 -19.13 4.47
C VAL A 275 -9.29 -17.82 3.80
N THR A 276 -10.07 -17.01 4.54
CA THR A 276 -10.46 -15.65 4.19
C THR A 276 -9.86 -14.67 5.19
N LEU A 277 -9.19 -13.63 4.69
CA LEU A 277 -8.60 -12.55 5.49
C LEU A 277 -9.15 -11.20 5.01
N ARG A 278 -9.28 -10.22 5.91
CA ARG A 278 -9.50 -8.83 5.54
C ARG A 278 -8.17 -8.17 5.21
N VAL A 279 -8.11 -7.53 4.05
CA VAL A 279 -6.95 -6.79 3.55
C VAL A 279 -6.97 -5.34 4.05
N SER A 280 -8.14 -4.69 4.07
CA SER A 280 -8.38 -3.31 4.50
C SER A 280 -8.18 -3.12 6.01
N THR A 281 -6.94 -3.31 6.45
CA THR A 281 -6.49 -3.20 7.84
C THR A 281 -5.21 -2.39 7.92
N GLY A 282 -5.06 -1.63 9.02
CA GLY A 282 -3.81 -0.97 9.39
C GLY A 282 -2.66 -1.95 9.60
N ALA A 283 -1.44 -1.44 9.73
CA ALA A 283 -0.26 -2.28 10.00
C ALA A 283 -0.35 -3.03 11.35
N ASP A 284 -1.15 -2.51 12.28
CA ASP A 284 -1.50 -3.11 13.57
C ASP A 284 -2.62 -4.17 13.49
N GLY A 285 -3.17 -4.41 12.30
CA GLY A 285 -4.26 -5.35 12.05
C GLY A 285 -5.65 -4.81 12.39
N GLN A 286 -5.79 -3.54 12.78
CA GLN A 286 -7.10 -2.93 13.02
C GLN A 286 -7.84 -2.66 11.72
N GLN A 287 -9.16 -2.82 11.73
CA GLN A 287 -9.98 -2.54 10.55
C GLN A 287 -10.01 -1.05 10.22
N GLY A 288 -10.11 -0.74 8.93
CA GLY A 288 -10.45 0.60 8.46
C GLY A 288 -11.84 1.04 8.91
N LEU A 289 -12.04 2.35 9.05
CA LEU A 289 -13.32 2.97 9.43
C LEU A 289 -14.12 3.53 8.24
N GLY A 290 -13.56 3.48 7.03
CA GLY A 290 -14.18 3.92 5.78
C GLY A 290 -14.24 2.80 4.73
N ASP A 291 -14.95 3.06 3.64
CA ASP A 291 -15.09 2.10 2.54
C ASP A 291 -13.75 1.86 1.83
N SER A 292 -13.50 0.58 1.51
CA SER A 292 -12.37 0.10 0.71
C SER A 292 -12.85 -0.66 -0.53
N SER A 293 -12.15 -0.50 -1.66
CA SER A 293 -12.55 -1.13 -2.93
C SER A 293 -11.41 -1.26 -3.96
N ASN A 294 -11.75 -1.65 -5.20
CA ASN A 294 -10.87 -1.70 -6.38
C ASN A 294 -9.54 -2.44 -6.16
N ALA A 295 -9.61 -3.58 -5.48
CA ALA A 295 -8.42 -4.33 -5.10
C ALA A 295 -7.78 -5.09 -6.27
N SER A 296 -6.45 -5.12 -6.29
CA SER A 296 -5.65 -5.95 -7.20
C SER A 296 -4.61 -6.74 -6.43
N VAL A 297 -4.34 -7.97 -6.87
CA VAL A 297 -3.44 -8.91 -6.20
C VAL A 297 -2.21 -9.20 -7.05
N SER A 298 -1.05 -9.31 -6.40
CA SER A 298 0.20 -9.72 -7.07
C SER A 298 0.13 -11.15 -7.60
N ASN A 299 1.00 -11.45 -8.56
CA ASN A 299 1.07 -12.77 -9.20
C ASN A 299 1.24 -13.94 -8.20
N ASP A 300 1.99 -13.74 -7.12
CA ASP A 300 2.21 -14.71 -6.04
C ASP A 300 1.14 -14.64 -4.93
N GLY A 301 0.25 -13.65 -4.99
CA GLY A 301 -0.79 -13.43 -4.00
C GLY A 301 -0.36 -12.73 -2.72
N ARG A 302 0.89 -12.31 -2.57
CA ARG A 302 1.42 -11.73 -1.33
C ARG A 302 1.01 -10.28 -1.13
N TYR A 303 1.00 -9.48 -2.20
CA TYR A 303 0.76 -8.05 -2.11
C TYR A 303 -0.63 -7.71 -2.67
N VAL A 304 -1.32 -6.80 -2.01
CA VAL A 304 -2.64 -6.33 -2.44
C VAL A 304 -2.67 -4.82 -2.46
N LEU A 305 -2.99 -4.25 -3.61
CA LEU A 305 -3.23 -2.83 -3.77
C LEU A 305 -4.74 -2.60 -3.69
N PHE A 306 -5.16 -1.56 -2.98
CA PHE A 306 -6.58 -1.24 -2.82
C PHE A 306 -6.81 0.25 -2.58
N GLU A 307 -8.02 0.70 -2.87
CA GLU A 307 -8.51 2.03 -2.50
C GLU A 307 -9.15 1.99 -1.12
N SER A 308 -8.97 3.04 -0.33
CA SER A 308 -9.67 3.19 0.95
C SER A 308 -9.89 4.65 1.30
N THR A 309 -11.06 4.95 1.88
CA THR A 309 -11.38 6.24 2.53
C THR A 309 -11.05 6.24 4.03
N SER A 310 -10.40 5.18 4.52
CA SER A 310 -9.95 5.09 5.91
C SER A 310 -8.59 5.75 6.10
N ASP A 311 -8.48 6.53 7.17
CA ASP A 311 -7.25 7.14 7.65
C ASP A 311 -6.31 6.10 8.28
N PHE A 312 -5.67 5.25 7.46
CA PHE A 312 -4.73 4.23 7.95
C PHE A 312 -3.38 4.83 8.39
N THR A 313 -3.04 6.02 7.93
CA THR A 313 -1.77 6.70 8.19
C THR A 313 -1.99 8.07 8.83
N PRO A 314 -1.18 8.50 9.82
CA PRO A 314 -1.27 9.84 10.39
C PRO A 314 -1.14 10.93 9.32
N GLY A 315 -2.04 11.92 9.36
CA GLY A 315 -2.10 13.02 8.37
C GLY A 315 -3.11 12.81 7.23
N ASP A 316 -3.74 11.64 7.17
CA ASP A 316 -4.67 11.26 6.10
C ASP A 316 -6.15 11.54 6.43
N GLY A 317 -6.48 12.72 6.95
CA GLY A 317 -7.83 13.05 7.45
C GLY A 317 -8.71 13.81 6.46
N ASP A 318 -8.49 13.68 5.15
CA ASP A 318 -9.19 14.48 4.15
C ASP A 318 -10.55 13.88 3.71
N GLY A 319 -10.84 12.65 4.17
CA GLY A 319 -12.07 11.90 3.88
C GLY A 319 -12.17 11.42 2.42
N ARG A 320 -11.06 11.36 1.69
CA ARG A 320 -10.99 10.93 0.28
C ARG A 320 -10.41 9.54 0.17
N ALA A 321 -10.63 8.93 -1.00
CA ALA A 321 -10.05 7.63 -1.29
C ALA A 321 -8.56 7.77 -1.60
N ASP A 322 -7.76 6.94 -0.94
CA ASP A 322 -6.33 6.81 -1.14
C ASP A 322 -5.92 5.42 -1.58
N ILE A 323 -4.79 5.36 -2.28
CA ILE A 323 -4.26 4.10 -2.82
C ILE A 323 -3.27 3.54 -1.84
N PHE A 324 -3.51 2.32 -1.37
CA PHE A 324 -2.65 1.63 -0.42
C PHE A 324 -2.12 0.33 -1.02
N ILE A 325 -0.93 -0.07 -0.59
CA ILE A 325 -0.39 -1.41 -0.80
C ILE A 325 -0.21 -2.12 0.55
N LYS A 326 -0.73 -3.35 0.64
CA LYS A 326 -0.62 -4.24 1.80
C LYS A 326 0.24 -5.44 1.48
N ASP A 327 1.20 -5.75 2.35
CA ASP A 327 1.84 -7.06 2.40
C ASP A 327 1.04 -7.99 3.32
N ILE A 328 0.44 -9.03 2.75
CA ILE A 328 -0.42 -9.97 3.48
C ILE A 328 0.38 -10.88 4.42
N GLU A 329 1.66 -11.10 4.17
CA GLU A 329 2.49 -11.95 5.03
C GLU A 329 2.94 -11.22 6.30
N THR A 330 3.29 -9.94 6.16
CA THR A 330 3.95 -9.17 7.23
C THR A 330 3.02 -8.17 7.90
N GLY A 331 1.91 -7.83 7.25
CA GLY A 331 0.97 -6.81 7.71
C GLY A 331 1.36 -5.38 7.32
N ALA A 332 2.54 -5.16 6.71
CA ALA A 332 2.99 -3.84 6.31
C ALA A 332 1.99 -3.16 5.36
N LEU A 333 1.75 -1.87 5.56
CA LEU A 333 0.82 -1.06 4.80
C LEU A 333 1.45 0.30 4.50
N THR A 334 1.38 0.73 3.24
CA THR A 334 1.88 2.04 2.82
C THR A 334 0.89 2.70 1.87
N ARG A 335 0.68 4.01 2.04
CA ARG A 335 -0.06 4.86 1.10
C ARG A 335 0.84 5.22 -0.08
N LEU A 336 0.35 5.05 -1.30
CA LEU A 336 1.05 5.34 -2.55
C LEU A 336 0.60 6.64 -3.22
N SER A 337 -0.60 7.12 -2.90
CA SER A 337 -1.06 8.43 -3.34
C SER A 337 -0.41 9.55 -2.52
N SER A 338 -0.02 10.65 -3.17
CA SER A 338 0.44 11.84 -2.47
C SER A 338 -0.76 12.61 -1.89
N GLY A 339 -0.75 12.86 -0.59
CA GLY A 339 -1.70 13.77 0.05
C GLY A 339 -1.44 15.20 -0.41
N GLY A 340 -2.45 15.87 -0.96
CA GLY A 340 -2.32 17.28 -1.31
C GLY A 340 -3.56 17.83 -1.95
N ASP A 341 -4.22 18.77 -1.27
CA ASP A 341 -5.27 19.68 -1.73
C ASP A 341 -6.66 19.14 -2.11
N ALA A 342 -7.64 19.96 -1.75
CA ALA A 342 -9.09 19.79 -1.88
C ALA A 342 -9.63 19.56 -3.31
N ASN A 343 -8.78 19.33 -4.31
CA ASN A 343 -9.15 19.09 -5.71
C ASN A 343 -8.59 17.79 -6.32
N HIS A 344 -7.86 16.97 -5.55
CA HIS A 344 -7.37 15.66 -6.01
C HIS A 344 -8.27 14.52 -5.51
N TYR A 345 -8.68 13.62 -6.41
CA TYR A 345 -9.32 12.35 -6.10
C TYR A 345 -8.45 11.24 -6.65
N ASN A 346 -8.10 10.25 -5.85
CA ASN A 346 -7.34 9.10 -6.34
C ASN A 346 -8.33 7.96 -6.61
N TYR A 347 -8.40 7.51 -7.86
CA TYR A 347 -9.29 6.43 -8.31
C TYR A 347 -8.50 5.45 -9.17
N ALA A 348 -8.05 4.34 -8.59
CA ALA A 348 -7.43 3.24 -9.32
C ALA A 348 -8.49 2.41 -10.09
N SER A 349 -8.74 2.78 -11.35
CA SER A 349 -9.57 1.95 -12.25
C SER A 349 -8.95 0.56 -12.56
N SER A 350 -7.65 0.43 -12.36
CA SER A 350 -6.93 -0.84 -12.26
C SER A 350 -5.53 -0.61 -11.67
N ALA A 351 -4.95 -1.63 -11.07
CA ALA A 351 -3.55 -1.64 -10.67
C ALA A 351 -2.91 -2.98 -11.02
N ALA A 352 -1.65 -2.96 -11.45
CA ALA A 352 -0.82 -4.16 -11.54
C ALA A 352 0.15 -4.20 -10.36
N LEU A 353 0.55 -5.42 -9.97
CA LEU A 353 1.58 -5.68 -8.98
C LEU A 353 2.51 -6.75 -9.54
N ALA A 354 3.69 -6.35 -10.00
CA ALA A 354 4.73 -7.30 -10.40
C ALA A 354 5.41 -7.91 -9.17
N SER A 355 5.74 -9.20 -9.23
CA SER A 355 6.28 -9.94 -8.08
C SER A 355 7.75 -9.64 -7.75
N SER A 356 8.50 -8.97 -8.63
CA SER A 356 9.96 -8.76 -8.46
C SER A 356 10.40 -7.30 -8.30
N SER A 357 9.58 -6.35 -8.73
CA SER A 357 9.64 -4.91 -8.46
C SER A 357 8.19 -4.55 -8.20
N LEU A 358 7.83 -4.05 -7.01
CA LEU A 358 6.42 -3.79 -6.70
C LEU A 358 6.00 -2.50 -7.42
N ASP A 359 5.88 -2.56 -8.74
CA ASP A 359 5.41 -1.46 -9.57
C ASP A 359 3.90 -1.34 -9.43
N ALA A 360 3.46 -0.37 -8.64
CA ALA A 360 2.07 0.03 -8.53
C ALA A 360 1.81 1.13 -9.54
N VAL A 361 0.92 0.89 -10.50
CA VAL A 361 0.46 1.94 -11.41
C VAL A 361 -1.02 2.16 -11.16
N PHE A 362 -1.43 3.40 -10.96
CA PHE A 362 -2.81 3.78 -10.69
C PHE A 362 -3.15 5.09 -11.41
N VAL A 363 -4.42 5.46 -11.40
CA VAL A 363 -4.91 6.68 -12.04
C VAL A 363 -5.32 7.68 -10.97
N ASN A 364 -4.81 8.90 -11.08
CA ASN A 364 -5.22 10.03 -10.27
C ASN A 364 -6.13 10.95 -11.08
N TYR A 365 -7.13 11.50 -10.42
CA TYR A 365 -8.12 12.39 -11.00
C TYR A 365 -8.00 13.77 -10.35
N GLN A 366 -7.79 14.81 -11.15
CA GLN A 366 -7.73 16.19 -10.68
C GLN A 366 -8.91 16.98 -11.24
N MET A 367 -9.74 17.53 -10.34
CA MET A 367 -10.80 18.47 -10.69
C MET A 367 -10.22 19.88 -10.83
N ILE A 368 -10.16 20.39 -12.06
CA ILE A 368 -9.77 21.78 -12.32
C ILE A 368 -11.01 22.66 -12.20
N ALA A 369 -11.11 23.42 -11.10
CA ALA A 369 -12.23 24.32 -10.83
C ALA A 369 -12.56 25.22 -12.04
N ASN A 370 -13.85 25.32 -12.36
CA ASN A 370 -14.41 26.12 -13.46
C ASN A 370 -14.03 25.65 -14.88
N THR A 371 -13.66 24.39 -15.06
CA THR A 371 -13.56 23.77 -16.39
C THR A 371 -14.34 22.46 -16.43
N THR A 372 -14.78 22.04 -17.62
CA THR A 372 -15.30 20.67 -17.88
C THR A 372 -14.17 19.68 -18.17
N ALA A 373 -12.90 20.05 -17.90
CA ALA A 373 -11.73 19.26 -18.25
C ALA A 373 -11.26 18.49 -17.02
N ASP A 374 -11.67 17.22 -16.96
CA ASP A 374 -11.13 16.22 -16.05
C ASP A 374 -9.69 15.90 -16.46
N ALA A 375 -8.70 16.38 -15.71
CA ALA A 375 -7.32 15.97 -15.90
C ALA A 375 -7.12 14.64 -15.18
N ARG A 376 -6.94 13.55 -15.93
CA ARG A 376 -6.59 12.24 -15.39
C ARG A 376 -5.13 11.97 -15.67
N THR A 377 -4.39 11.59 -14.62
CA THR A 377 -2.96 11.31 -14.66
C THR A 377 -2.71 9.86 -14.31
N ILE A 378 -2.03 9.11 -15.17
CA ILE A 378 -1.49 7.80 -14.77
C ILE A 378 -0.25 8.05 -13.91
N THR A 379 -0.26 7.53 -12.69
CA THR A 379 0.86 7.58 -11.76
C THR A 379 1.47 6.19 -11.65
N HIS A 380 2.77 6.11 -11.91
CA HIS A 380 3.59 4.93 -11.68
C HIS A 380 4.41 5.14 -10.40
N THR A 381 4.25 4.22 -9.46
CA THR A 381 4.94 4.18 -8.18
C THR A 381 5.70 2.87 -8.09
N THR A 382 7.03 2.94 -7.98
CA THR A 382 7.83 1.75 -7.69
C THR A 382 7.92 1.59 -6.18
N VAL A 383 7.33 0.53 -5.65
CA VAL A 383 7.54 0.10 -4.27
C VAL A 383 8.79 -0.81 -4.26
N GLY A 384 9.77 -0.44 -3.44
CA GLY A 384 11.08 -1.09 -3.43
C GLY A 384 11.06 -2.57 -3.07
N ALA A 385 12.12 -3.29 -3.45
CA ALA A 385 12.29 -4.67 -3.04
C ALA A 385 12.42 -4.74 -1.51
N GLY A 386 11.80 -5.75 -0.88
CA GLY A 386 11.85 -5.88 0.58
C GLY A 386 10.78 -5.11 1.34
N PHE A 387 9.79 -4.50 0.67
CA PHE A 387 8.58 -4.02 1.37
C PHE A 387 7.99 -5.13 2.27
N GLY A 388 7.72 -4.76 3.52
CA GLY A 388 7.31 -5.68 4.59
C GLY A 388 8.43 -6.46 5.29
N SER A 389 9.66 -6.44 4.77
CA SER A 389 10.84 -7.05 5.43
C SER A 389 11.08 -6.41 6.80
N LEU A 390 11.39 -7.23 7.80
CA LEU A 390 11.90 -6.76 9.11
C LEU A 390 13.43 -6.59 9.13
N ALA A 391 14.10 -6.99 8.05
CA ALA A 391 15.54 -6.79 7.90
C ALA A 391 15.78 -5.43 7.22
N GLY A 392 16.53 -4.57 7.90
CA GLY A 392 16.91 -3.26 7.39
C GLY A 392 17.67 -3.32 6.06
N ALA A 393 17.42 -2.32 5.23
CA ALA A 393 17.93 -2.15 3.88
C ALA A 393 18.85 -0.93 3.79
N ILE A 394 19.72 -0.96 2.78
CA ILE A 394 20.47 0.22 2.33
C ILE A 394 19.80 0.70 1.05
N VAL A 395 19.21 1.89 1.12
CA VAL A 395 18.48 2.52 0.02
C VAL A 395 19.26 3.72 -0.49
N THR A 396 19.39 3.85 -1.81
CA THR A 396 20.10 4.96 -2.44
C THR A 396 19.27 5.47 -3.61
N GLY A 397 18.81 6.72 -3.53
CA GLY A 397 18.12 7.44 -4.59
C GLY A 397 19.07 8.00 -5.65
N THR A 398 18.63 9.06 -6.32
CA THR A 398 19.31 9.71 -7.44
C THR A 398 19.48 11.22 -7.18
N ALA A 399 19.94 11.98 -8.18
CA ALA A 399 20.05 13.44 -8.05
C ALA A 399 18.75 14.18 -8.45
N SER A 400 17.64 13.46 -8.66
CA SER A 400 16.34 14.02 -9.03
C SER A 400 15.40 13.95 -7.84
N PRO A 401 14.42 14.88 -7.70
CA PRO A 401 13.39 14.77 -6.66
C PRO A 401 12.65 13.43 -6.72
N GLU A 402 12.66 12.68 -5.62
CA GLU A 402 12.04 11.36 -5.49
C GLU A 402 11.19 11.24 -4.22
N SER A 403 10.21 10.32 -4.23
CA SER A 403 9.63 9.83 -2.98
C SER A 403 10.18 8.43 -2.70
N ILE A 404 10.84 8.26 -1.56
CA ILE A 404 11.59 7.06 -1.18
C ILE A 404 10.92 6.44 0.04
N ILE A 405 10.68 5.13 0.00
CA ILE A 405 9.98 4.42 1.07
C ILE A 405 10.82 3.23 1.53
N GLY A 406 11.10 3.17 2.83
CA GLY A 406 11.75 2.06 3.52
C GLY A 406 10.84 0.85 3.76
N ASN A 407 11.37 -0.16 4.45
CA ASN A 407 10.66 -1.37 4.86
C ASN A 407 10.32 -1.32 6.37
N GLN A 408 10.16 -2.47 7.01
CA GLN A 408 9.78 -2.57 8.43
C GLN A 408 10.98 -2.80 9.36
N GLY A 409 12.19 -2.85 8.83
CA GLY A 409 13.43 -2.94 9.58
C GLY A 409 14.22 -1.63 9.51
N ASN A 410 15.23 -1.51 10.38
CA ASN A 410 16.07 -0.32 10.52
C ASN A 410 16.86 -0.01 9.24
N ASP A 411 16.34 0.89 8.42
CA ASP A 411 16.86 1.25 7.13
C ASP A 411 17.90 2.35 7.19
N ARG A 412 18.76 2.36 6.16
CA ARG A 412 19.71 3.44 5.92
C ARG A 412 19.48 4.00 4.52
N ILE A 413 18.94 5.21 4.45
CA ILE A 413 18.36 5.80 3.25
C ILE A 413 19.15 7.04 2.84
N SER A 414 19.66 7.06 1.61
CA SER A 414 20.31 8.24 1.01
C SER A 414 19.48 8.74 -0.17
N GLY A 415 18.86 9.91 -0.07
CA GLY A 415 18.19 10.55 -1.21
C GLY A 415 19.16 10.95 -2.31
N LEU A 416 20.38 11.35 -1.91
CA LEU A 416 21.38 12.03 -2.73
C LEU A 416 20.98 13.48 -2.99
N GLY A 417 20.63 13.87 -4.21
CA GLY A 417 20.33 15.28 -4.53
C GLY A 417 18.92 15.44 -5.07
N GLY A 418 18.39 16.66 -5.05
CA GLY A 418 16.96 16.87 -5.29
C GLY A 418 16.27 17.29 -4.01
N ASN A 419 14.95 17.43 -4.05
CA ASN A 419 14.15 17.66 -2.85
C ASN A 419 13.27 16.43 -2.68
N ASP A 420 13.64 15.57 -1.74
CA ASP A 420 13.05 14.25 -1.63
C ASP A 420 11.96 14.19 -0.55
N VAL A 421 11.07 13.21 -0.70
CA VAL A 421 10.12 12.82 0.35
C VAL A 421 10.50 11.41 0.80
N ILE A 422 11.09 11.29 2.00
CA ILE A 422 11.59 10.02 2.53
C ILE A 422 10.67 9.55 3.64
N ASP A 423 10.12 8.35 3.50
CA ASP A 423 9.43 7.61 4.56
C ASP A 423 10.30 6.42 4.97
N GLY A 424 10.76 6.35 6.22
CA GLY A 424 11.58 5.24 6.70
C GLY A 424 10.81 3.92 6.86
N GLY A 425 9.48 3.99 6.97
CA GLY A 425 8.64 2.83 7.22
C GLY A 425 8.56 2.45 8.70
N GLY A 426 8.84 1.19 9.03
CA GLY A 426 8.89 0.72 10.40
C GLY A 426 10.32 0.41 10.83
N GLY A 427 10.60 0.50 12.12
CA GLY A 427 11.94 0.28 12.65
C GLY A 427 12.53 1.56 13.22
N ILE A 428 13.86 1.64 13.24
CA ILE A 428 14.62 2.85 13.59
C ILE A 428 15.45 3.22 12.38
N ASP A 429 14.96 4.18 11.62
CA ASP A 429 15.46 4.47 10.29
C ASP A 429 16.44 5.64 10.29
N THR A 430 17.42 5.57 9.40
CA THR A 430 18.48 6.56 9.27
C THR A 430 18.50 7.21 7.90
N ALA A 431 18.14 8.49 7.82
CA ALA A 431 18.40 9.30 6.63
C ALA A 431 19.87 9.77 6.63
N VAL A 432 20.53 9.64 5.47
CA VAL A 432 21.97 9.85 5.31
C VAL A 432 22.24 11.04 4.41
N TYR A 433 22.98 12.00 4.94
CA TYR A 433 23.40 13.23 4.31
C TYR A 433 24.92 13.25 4.11
N THR A 434 25.36 13.75 2.96
CA THR A 434 26.77 13.69 2.56
C THR A 434 27.61 14.84 3.13
N GLY A 435 26.97 15.94 3.51
CA GLY A 435 27.61 17.12 4.08
C GLY A 435 27.78 17.06 5.60
N ALA A 436 28.48 18.07 6.14
CA ALA A 436 28.62 18.24 7.58
C ALA A 436 27.36 18.85 8.19
N ARG A 437 27.00 18.41 9.42
CA ARG A 437 25.77 18.81 10.14
C ARG A 437 25.50 20.32 10.16
N ALA A 438 26.54 21.14 10.31
CA ALA A 438 26.42 22.60 10.37
C ALA A 438 25.90 23.26 9.08
N GLY A 439 25.89 22.52 7.96
CA GLY A 439 25.32 22.97 6.68
C GLY A 439 23.82 22.74 6.54
N TYR A 440 23.16 22.10 7.53
CA TYR A 440 21.77 21.67 7.43
C TYR A 440 20.90 22.34 8.49
N GLY A 441 19.74 22.84 8.09
CA GLY A 441 18.67 23.24 8.99
C GLY A 441 17.72 22.06 9.22
N ILE A 442 17.42 21.74 10.48
CA ILE A 442 16.46 20.70 10.86
C ILE A 442 15.27 21.36 11.52
N THR A 443 14.06 21.03 11.07
CA THR A 443 12.80 21.43 11.71
C THR A 443 11.95 20.18 11.93
N ILE A 444 11.71 19.82 13.19
CA ILE A 444 10.80 18.72 13.52
C ILE A 444 9.36 19.23 13.44
N THR A 445 8.48 18.42 12.84
CA THR A 445 7.05 18.70 12.69
C THR A 445 6.22 17.62 13.38
N ALA A 446 4.90 17.79 13.41
CA ALA A 446 4.02 16.79 14.02
C ALA A 446 4.02 15.43 13.31
N THR A 447 4.42 15.39 12.03
CA THR A 447 4.39 14.19 11.18
C THR A 447 5.76 13.73 10.72
N GLY A 448 6.85 14.35 11.20
CA GLY A 448 8.21 14.01 10.78
C GLY A 448 9.19 15.17 10.90
N ALA A 449 10.02 15.40 9.87
CA ALA A 449 11.00 16.48 9.87
C ALA A 449 11.25 17.08 8.47
N LEU A 450 11.68 18.34 8.43
CA LEU A 450 12.25 18.99 7.25
C LEU A 450 13.75 19.14 7.48
N VAL A 451 14.57 18.60 6.58
CA VAL A 451 16.04 18.75 6.59
C VAL A 451 16.44 19.53 5.36
N SER A 452 17.03 20.71 5.56
CA SER A 452 17.26 21.68 4.49
C SER A 452 18.74 22.01 4.32
N ASN A 453 19.25 21.82 3.11
CA ASN A 453 20.54 22.30 2.62
C ASN A 453 20.37 22.96 1.24
N PRO A 454 19.64 24.09 1.17
CA PRO A 454 19.23 24.69 -0.11
C PRO A 454 20.38 25.22 -0.97
N GLN A 455 21.62 25.24 -0.44
CA GLN A 455 22.82 25.64 -1.17
C GLN A 455 23.81 24.47 -1.37
N GLY A 456 23.47 23.27 -0.89
CA GLY A 456 24.30 22.07 -0.97
C GLY A 456 23.82 21.06 -2.00
N SER A 457 24.55 19.95 -2.12
CA SER A 457 24.24 18.87 -3.06
C SER A 457 22.98 18.09 -2.72
N ASP A 458 22.60 18.08 -1.44
CA ASP A 458 21.54 17.21 -0.94
C ASP A 458 20.15 17.86 -0.92
N GLY A 459 20.04 19.13 -1.35
CA GLY A 459 18.75 19.83 -1.46
C GLY A 459 17.96 19.97 -0.15
N SER A 460 16.64 19.80 -0.20
CA SER A 460 15.75 19.95 0.97
C SER A 460 14.69 18.87 1.01
N ASP A 461 14.73 18.04 2.04
CA ASP A 461 13.94 16.81 2.13
C ASP A 461 12.90 16.87 3.23
N VAL A 462 11.76 16.25 2.94
CA VAL A 462 10.69 15.99 3.91
C VAL A 462 10.82 14.53 4.35
N LEU A 463 10.95 14.32 5.65
CA LEU A 463 11.12 13.02 6.27
C LEU A 463 9.87 12.64 7.07
N GLY A 464 9.41 11.40 6.94
CA GLY A 464 8.40 10.74 7.78
C GLY A 464 8.96 9.40 8.28
N ASN A 465 8.54 8.97 9.47
CA ASN A 465 9.02 7.71 10.10
C ASN A 465 10.55 7.52 10.02
N VAL A 466 11.31 8.58 10.32
CA VAL A 466 12.78 8.54 10.38
C VAL A 466 13.21 9.07 11.73
N GLU A 467 13.94 8.25 12.48
CA GLU A 467 14.35 8.56 13.86
C GLU A 467 15.77 9.11 13.91
N ARG A 468 16.61 8.84 12.91
CA ARG A 468 18.04 9.15 12.92
C ARG A 468 18.45 9.89 11.66
N LEU A 469 19.31 10.88 11.82
CA LEU A 469 20.03 11.53 10.74
C LEU A 469 21.51 11.24 10.89
N HIS A 470 22.15 10.86 9.79
CA HIS A 470 23.58 10.69 9.71
C HIS A 470 24.18 11.75 8.79
N PHE A 471 25.09 12.57 9.32
CA PHE A 471 25.89 13.52 8.56
C PHE A 471 27.34 13.04 8.49
N ALA A 472 28.16 13.68 7.65
CA ALA A 472 29.57 13.32 7.50
C ALA A 472 30.40 13.39 8.80
N ASN A 473 29.92 14.09 9.83
CA ASN A 473 30.65 14.34 11.06
C ASN A 473 29.83 14.27 12.35
N ALA A 474 28.55 13.93 12.28
CA ALA A 474 27.65 13.89 13.45
C ALA A 474 26.38 13.10 13.14
N ASP A 475 25.72 12.62 14.19
CA ASP A 475 24.40 12.01 14.10
C ASP A 475 23.41 12.79 14.97
N VAL A 476 22.16 12.84 14.51
CA VAL A 476 21.07 13.53 15.19
C VAL A 476 19.90 12.57 15.37
N ALA A 477 19.35 12.50 16.56
CA ALA A 477 18.11 11.78 16.84
C ALA A 477 16.90 12.73 16.74
N LEU A 478 15.86 12.32 16.01
CA LEU A 478 14.64 13.10 15.75
C LEU A 478 13.49 12.74 16.69
N ASP A 479 13.53 11.58 17.34
CA ASP A 479 12.55 11.08 18.30
C ASP A 479 12.70 11.76 19.68
N ILE A 480 12.54 13.08 19.72
CA ILE A 480 12.68 13.92 20.92
C ILE A 480 11.64 13.60 22.01
N GLU A 481 10.54 12.96 21.63
CA GLU A 481 9.53 12.41 22.55
C GLU A 481 9.69 10.89 22.76
N GLY A 482 10.48 10.23 21.90
CA GLY A 482 10.72 8.79 21.90
C GLY A 482 11.94 8.37 22.72
N ASN A 483 12.64 7.34 22.23
CA ASN A 483 13.74 6.69 22.95
C ASN A 483 14.88 7.67 23.25
N ALA A 484 15.30 8.48 22.27
CA ALA A 484 16.40 9.40 22.46
C ALA A 484 16.03 10.57 23.39
N GLY A 485 14.81 11.10 23.25
CA GLY A 485 14.25 12.08 24.17
C GLY A 485 14.23 11.63 25.62
N GLN A 486 13.73 10.41 25.85
CA GLN A 486 13.69 9.78 27.17
C GLN A 486 15.09 9.57 27.75
N ALA A 487 16.05 9.10 26.94
CA ALA A 487 17.43 8.94 27.38
C ALA A 487 18.06 10.30 27.77
N TYR A 488 17.86 11.34 26.96
CA TYR A 488 18.35 12.70 27.23
C TYR A 488 17.76 13.26 28.53
N ARG A 489 16.43 13.20 28.66
CA ARG A 489 15.71 13.69 29.85
C ARG A 489 16.15 12.97 31.12
N LEU A 490 16.37 11.66 31.06
CA LEU A 490 16.80 10.90 32.24
C LEU A 490 18.23 11.22 32.61
N TYR A 491 19.11 11.34 31.61
CA TYR A 491 20.50 11.73 31.84
C TYR A 491 20.56 13.11 32.53
N GLN A 492 19.85 14.11 32.00
CA GLN A 492 19.78 15.44 32.63
C GLN A 492 19.17 15.35 34.03
N ALA A 493 18.07 14.61 34.22
CA ALA A 493 17.39 14.51 35.51
C ALA A 493 18.27 13.88 36.60
N VAL A 494 19.11 12.91 36.23
CA VAL A 494 20.02 12.25 37.18
C VAL A 494 21.18 13.16 37.54
N PHE A 495 21.82 13.79 36.56
CA PHE A 495 23.15 14.40 36.70
C PHE A 495 23.14 15.93 36.72
N ASP A 496 22.00 16.57 36.48
CA ASP A 496 21.83 18.04 36.42
C ASP A 496 22.84 18.71 35.46
N ARG A 497 22.98 18.12 34.26
CA ARG A 497 23.86 18.64 33.21
C ARG A 497 23.44 18.15 31.83
N VAL A 498 23.91 18.87 30.81
CA VAL A 498 23.83 18.39 29.42
C VAL A 498 24.60 17.06 29.30
N PRO A 499 24.01 16.03 28.67
CA PRO A 499 24.69 14.76 28.44
C PRO A 499 25.95 14.93 27.59
N ASP A 500 26.97 14.11 27.85
CA ASP A 500 28.07 13.99 26.88
C ASP A 500 27.62 13.16 25.68
N LEU A 501 28.05 13.55 24.47
CA LEU A 501 27.55 12.94 23.23
C LEU A 501 27.79 11.42 23.13
N PRO A 502 28.97 10.88 23.52
CA PRO A 502 29.20 9.42 23.50
C PRO A 502 28.37 8.66 24.53
N GLY A 503 28.27 9.17 25.76
CA GLY A 503 27.44 8.57 26.80
C GLY A 503 25.97 8.58 26.42
N LEU A 504 25.47 9.69 25.87
CA LEU A 504 24.12 9.78 25.36
C LEU A 504 23.87 8.75 24.24
N GLY A 505 24.78 8.64 23.28
CA GLY A 505 24.67 7.66 22.20
C GLY A 505 24.62 6.21 22.68
N TYR A 506 25.37 5.87 23.74
CA TYR A 506 25.25 4.56 24.39
C TYR A 506 23.84 4.32 24.96
N TRP A 507 23.27 5.28 25.66
CA TRP A 507 21.94 5.11 26.26
C TRP A 507 20.80 5.13 25.25
N ILE A 508 20.96 5.89 24.15
CA ILE A 508 20.08 5.79 22.98
C ILE A 508 20.12 4.36 22.44
N ALA A 509 21.30 3.81 22.16
CA ALA A 509 21.44 2.45 21.65
C ALA A 509 20.86 1.39 22.60
N VAL A 510 21.02 1.57 23.91
CA VAL A 510 20.43 0.67 24.93
C VAL A 510 18.90 0.76 24.94
N ARG A 511 18.31 1.95 24.78
CA ARG A 511 16.85 2.13 24.65
C ARG A 511 16.31 1.55 23.35
N ASP A 512 17.00 1.81 22.26
CA ASP A 512 16.67 1.28 20.93
C ASP A 512 16.74 -0.24 20.89
N GLY A 513 17.61 -0.86 21.70
CA GLY A 513 17.65 -2.30 21.95
C GLY A 513 16.55 -2.85 22.87
N GLY A 514 15.61 -2.02 23.34
CA GLY A 514 14.44 -2.43 24.11
C GLY A 514 14.62 -2.47 25.63
N ALA A 515 15.73 -1.98 26.19
CA ALA A 515 15.91 -1.91 27.65
C ALA A 515 14.90 -0.95 28.28
N SER A 516 14.33 -1.25 29.46
CA SER A 516 13.37 -0.36 30.14
C SER A 516 14.02 0.89 30.75
N MET A 517 13.24 1.96 30.92
CA MET A 517 13.72 3.18 31.59
C MET A 517 14.13 2.91 33.04
N ASP A 518 13.41 2.02 33.73
CA ASP A 518 13.75 1.61 35.10
C ASP A 518 15.15 0.98 35.18
N LEU A 519 15.53 0.18 34.17
CA LEU A 519 16.85 -0.44 34.11
C LEU A 519 17.94 0.62 33.88
N ILE A 520 17.70 1.57 32.98
CA ILE A 520 18.66 2.66 32.70
C ILE A 520 18.81 3.57 33.92
N ALA A 521 17.70 3.98 34.55
CA ALA A 521 17.73 4.81 35.75
C ALA A 521 18.49 4.12 36.88
N LYS A 522 18.27 2.81 37.07
CA LYS A 522 19.03 2.00 38.02
C LYS A 522 20.52 1.99 37.69
N ASN A 523 20.88 1.78 36.42
CA ASN A 523 22.28 1.77 36.00
C ASN A 523 22.95 3.13 36.23
N PHE A 524 22.26 4.22 35.92
CA PHE A 524 22.71 5.58 36.22
C PHE A 524 22.94 5.80 37.70
N MET A 525 21.98 5.47 38.56
CA MET A 525 22.13 5.60 40.01
C MET A 525 23.27 4.73 40.57
N SER A 526 23.53 3.57 39.95
CA SER A 526 24.62 2.65 40.34
C SER A 526 25.98 2.96 39.70
N SER A 527 26.05 3.91 38.77
CA SER A 527 27.29 4.33 38.14
C SER A 527 28.20 5.05 39.14
N ASN A 528 29.49 5.19 38.86
CA ASN A 528 30.39 5.91 39.78
C ASN A 528 29.94 7.35 40.06
N GLU A 529 29.43 8.05 39.04
CA GLU A 529 28.88 9.41 39.18
C GLU A 529 27.57 9.39 39.97
N GLY A 530 26.68 8.43 39.69
CA GLY A 530 25.44 8.22 40.44
C GLY A 530 25.69 7.91 41.92
N LEU A 531 26.65 7.04 42.23
CA LEU A 531 27.05 6.72 43.60
C LEU A 531 27.65 7.94 44.32
N ALA A 532 28.36 8.81 43.61
CA ALA A 532 28.86 10.05 44.19
C ALA A 532 27.72 11.05 44.48
N LEU A 533 26.70 11.10 43.62
CA LEU A 533 25.55 12.00 43.76
C LEU A 533 24.55 11.51 44.81
N TYR A 534 24.16 10.23 44.75
CA TYR A 534 23.09 9.62 45.52
C TYR A 534 23.58 8.78 46.71
N GLY A 535 24.85 8.40 46.74
CA GLY A 535 25.36 7.44 47.72
C GLY A 535 25.04 5.98 47.34
N ALA A 536 25.66 5.03 48.03
CA ALA A 536 25.53 3.60 47.69
C ALA A 536 24.16 2.99 48.01
N ALA A 537 23.42 3.57 48.95
CA ALA A 537 22.09 3.12 49.34
C ALA A 537 21.32 4.29 49.98
N PRO A 538 20.91 5.31 49.21
CA PRO A 538 20.13 6.42 49.75
C PRO A 538 18.82 5.92 50.35
N THR A 539 18.42 6.53 51.46
CA THR A 539 17.05 6.42 51.96
C THR A 539 16.08 7.01 50.95
N ASN A 540 14.81 6.61 51.02
CA ASN A 540 13.75 7.14 50.15
C ASN A 540 13.67 8.67 50.23
N ALA A 541 13.81 9.23 51.43
CA ALA A 541 13.82 10.67 51.67
C ALA A 541 14.98 11.38 50.96
N GLU A 542 16.20 10.81 51.04
CA GLU A 542 17.38 11.37 50.37
C GLU A 542 17.27 11.28 48.85
N ALA A 543 16.74 10.16 48.33
CA ALA A 543 16.53 9.98 46.89
C ALA A 543 15.52 11.00 46.34
N VAL A 544 14.33 11.09 46.93
CA VAL A 544 13.29 12.03 46.49
C VAL A 544 13.78 13.47 46.57
N THR A 545 14.45 13.86 47.65
CA THR A 545 14.99 15.22 47.79
C THR A 545 15.97 15.56 46.66
N ARG A 546 16.81 14.60 46.26
CA ARG A 546 17.75 14.78 45.14
C ARG A 546 17.05 14.81 43.79
N PHE A 547 16.00 14.01 43.58
CA PHE A 547 15.23 14.07 42.32
C PHE A 547 14.60 15.45 42.12
N TYR A 548 14.01 16.03 43.17
CA TYR A 548 13.52 17.41 43.14
C TYR A 548 14.63 18.43 42.86
N ALA A 549 15.79 18.28 43.52
CA ALA A 549 16.89 19.21 43.34
C ALA A 549 17.48 19.18 41.93
N ASN A 550 17.70 17.98 41.37
CA ASN A 550 18.38 17.83 40.09
C ASN A 550 17.43 18.05 38.90
N THR A 551 16.18 17.60 38.99
CA THR A 551 15.24 17.64 37.86
C THR A 551 14.36 18.89 37.87
N LEU A 552 14.00 19.39 39.06
CA LEU A 552 13.06 20.51 39.21
C LEU A 552 13.73 21.77 39.77
N HIS A 553 15.03 21.70 40.08
CA HIS A 553 15.84 22.80 40.63
C HIS A 553 15.22 23.48 41.86
N ARG A 554 14.54 22.68 42.69
CA ARG A 554 13.88 23.16 43.92
C ARG A 554 13.89 22.12 45.02
N ALA A 555 13.62 22.56 46.25
CA ALA A 555 13.28 21.64 47.33
C ALA A 555 11.88 21.05 47.10
N PRO A 556 11.62 19.81 47.58
CA PRO A 556 10.28 19.24 47.55
C PRO A 556 9.33 20.06 48.41
N ASP A 557 8.11 20.29 47.90
CA ASP A 557 7.01 20.79 48.72
C ASP A 557 6.46 19.68 49.62
N GLU A 558 5.80 20.05 50.72
CA GLU A 558 5.37 19.10 51.76
C GLU A 558 4.43 18.01 51.21
N ALA A 559 3.48 18.40 50.36
CA ALA A 559 2.50 17.47 49.79
C ALA A 559 3.13 16.51 48.79
N GLY A 560 3.95 17.02 47.86
CA GLY A 560 4.66 16.21 46.87
C GLY A 560 5.66 15.26 47.54
N PHE A 561 6.41 15.73 48.53
CA PHE A 561 7.31 14.87 49.31
C PHE A 561 6.56 13.72 49.97
N ALA A 562 5.47 14.02 50.69
CA ALA A 562 4.67 13.02 51.39
C ALA A 562 4.07 11.99 50.43
N TYR A 563 3.64 12.42 49.24
CA TYR A 563 3.14 11.51 48.20
C TYR A 563 4.22 10.51 47.76
N TRP A 564 5.40 10.98 47.38
CA TRP A 564 6.48 10.10 46.91
C TRP A 564 7.01 9.18 48.01
N MET A 565 7.09 9.68 49.24
CA MET A 565 7.43 8.85 50.39
C MET A 565 6.42 7.72 50.57
N ASN A 566 5.12 8.01 50.49
CA ASN A 566 4.08 6.98 50.57
C ASN A 566 4.20 5.95 49.43
N VAL A 567 4.52 6.37 48.21
CA VAL A 567 4.76 5.46 47.07
C VAL A 567 5.93 4.51 47.34
N LEU A 568 7.06 5.04 47.81
CA LEU A 568 8.28 4.27 48.04
C LEU A 568 8.21 3.39 49.29
N ASP A 569 7.67 3.91 50.39
CA ASP A 569 7.59 3.22 51.69
C ASP A 569 6.58 2.08 51.69
N ASN A 570 5.54 2.17 50.85
CA ASN A 570 4.60 1.06 50.60
C ASN A 570 5.01 0.16 49.42
N HIS A 571 6.22 0.34 48.88
CA HIS A 571 6.77 -0.46 47.78
C HIS A 571 5.91 -0.46 46.51
N LEU A 572 5.17 0.62 46.25
CA LEU A 572 4.36 0.77 45.05
C LEU A 572 5.23 1.07 43.82
N ALA A 573 6.42 1.63 44.02
CA ALA A 573 7.44 1.84 43.00
C ALA A 573 8.84 1.72 43.60
N SER A 574 9.85 1.52 42.74
CA SER A 574 11.26 1.63 43.13
C SER A 574 11.74 3.08 43.02
N GLN A 575 12.86 3.42 43.67
CA GLN A 575 13.49 4.74 43.51
C GLN A 575 13.83 5.04 42.04
N ALA A 576 14.29 4.03 41.29
CA ALA A 576 14.57 4.17 39.86
C ALA A 576 13.30 4.50 39.06
N ASN A 577 12.18 3.83 39.38
CA ASN A 577 10.91 4.12 38.72
C ASN A 577 10.40 5.53 39.06
N VAL A 578 10.52 5.98 40.32
CA VAL A 578 10.18 7.36 40.69
C VAL A 578 11.05 8.35 39.92
N LEU A 579 12.36 8.11 39.80
CA LEU A 579 13.25 8.98 39.02
C LEU A 579 12.83 9.07 37.54
N VAL A 580 12.38 7.97 36.93
CA VAL A 580 11.81 8.00 35.57
C VAL A 580 10.58 8.90 35.52
N GLN A 581 9.70 8.87 36.53
CA GLN A 581 8.52 9.76 36.58
C GLN A 581 8.90 11.24 36.75
N PHE A 582 9.97 11.56 37.49
CA PHE A 582 10.50 12.93 37.53
C PHE A 582 11.09 13.33 36.19
N SER A 583 11.86 12.44 35.58
CA SER A 583 12.51 12.68 34.29
C SER A 583 11.50 12.97 33.17
N ASP A 584 10.36 12.29 33.16
CA ASP A 584 9.33 12.46 32.14
C ASP A 584 8.20 13.41 32.59
N SER A 585 8.43 14.22 33.63
CA SER A 585 7.44 15.20 34.10
C SER A 585 7.29 16.37 33.12
N PRO A 586 6.10 17.00 33.00
CA PRO A 586 5.89 18.16 32.13
C PRO A 586 6.89 19.30 32.38
N GLU A 587 7.30 19.51 33.63
CA GLU A 587 8.29 20.50 34.00
C GLU A 587 9.68 20.19 33.46
N ASN A 588 10.12 18.92 33.48
CA ASN A 588 11.42 18.56 32.93
C ASN A 588 11.43 18.65 31.40
N HIS A 589 10.34 18.22 30.75
CA HIS A 589 10.12 18.43 29.32
C HIS A 589 10.27 19.90 28.94
N ALA A 590 9.60 20.81 29.66
CA ALA A 590 9.69 22.25 29.42
C ALA A 590 11.12 22.82 29.63
N GLN A 591 11.92 22.21 30.51
CA GLN A 591 13.30 22.64 30.73
C GLN A 591 14.25 22.20 29.62
N VAL A 592 14.08 20.99 29.07
CA VAL A 592 15.00 20.46 28.05
C VAL A 592 14.60 20.83 26.62
N ILE A 593 13.33 21.14 26.36
CA ILE A 593 12.81 21.30 24.98
C ILE A 593 13.59 22.34 24.17
N GLY A 594 14.02 23.44 24.81
CA GLY A 594 14.81 24.47 24.13
C GLY A 594 16.16 23.96 23.57
N ALA A 595 16.72 22.91 24.15
CA ALA A 595 17.97 22.30 23.73
C ALA A 595 17.78 21.19 22.67
N ILE A 596 16.60 20.55 22.62
CA ILE A 596 16.37 19.35 21.80
C ILE A 596 15.33 19.51 20.70
N GLN A 597 14.59 20.64 20.63
CA GLN A 597 13.48 20.88 19.69
C GLN A 597 13.83 20.69 18.20
N ASN A 598 15.10 20.78 17.81
CA ASN A 598 15.57 20.58 16.43
C ASN A 598 16.40 19.29 16.28
N GLY A 599 16.15 18.31 17.15
CA GLY A 599 16.87 17.05 17.24
C GLY A 599 17.97 17.07 18.29
N ILE A 600 18.42 15.87 18.65
CA ILE A 600 19.40 15.61 19.70
C ILE A 600 20.71 15.14 19.06
N ASP A 601 21.77 15.94 19.16
CA ASP A 601 23.10 15.53 18.74
C ASP A 601 23.63 14.39 19.62
N PHE A 602 24.23 13.37 19.01
CA PHE A 602 24.89 12.28 19.72
C PHE A 602 26.05 11.67 18.91
N VAL A 603 26.85 10.83 19.56
CA VAL A 603 27.86 10.00 18.87
C VAL A 603 27.36 8.55 18.93
N PRO A 604 27.09 7.88 17.79
CA PRO A 604 26.58 6.52 17.79
C PRO A 604 27.48 5.56 18.56
N PHE A 605 26.85 4.67 19.33
CA PHE A 605 27.53 3.58 19.99
C PHE A 605 27.65 2.40 19.03
N ALA A 606 28.87 1.85 18.92
CA ALA A 606 29.23 0.82 17.95
C ALA A 606 28.81 -0.59 18.36
#